data_AF-A0AAV4U1J2-F1
#
_entry.id   AF-A0AAV4U1J2-F1
#
_cell.length_a   1.000
_cell.length_b   1.000
_cell.length_c   1.000
_cell.angle_alpha   90.00
_cell.angle_beta   90.00
_cell.angle_gamma   90.00
#
_symmetry.space_group_name_H-M   'P 1'
#
loop_
_entity.id
_entity.type
_entity.pdbx_description
1 polymer ?
#
loop_
_entity_poly.entity_id
_entity_poly.type
_entity_poly.pdbx_seq_one_letter_code
_entity_poly.pdbx_strand_id
1 'polypeptide(L)'
;MLSKGLLCLFFVGCALAQEYADDQTAREQQLAPNYARQGYNPDIYETARAEPYDFGFQSTDEFGTIMNRQESSDNNGAVRGSYGYTDPFGVFRHVDYVADEYGFRAEVKSNEPGMGTQSPANVQIYAEPPPAGVIVERPYYHPHHHGQAGQPG
;
A
#
# COMPACT_ATOMS: atom_id res chain seq x y z
N MET A 1 -50.77 50.70 10.93
CA MET A 1 -51.07 51.40 9.65
C MET A 1 -49.92 51.14 8.69
N LEU A 2 -50.25 50.60 7.51
CA LEU A 2 -49.33 50.30 6.41
C LEU A 2 -48.62 51.56 5.89
N SER A 3 -47.34 51.45 5.58
CA SER A 3 -46.67 52.15 4.48
C SER A 3 -45.76 51.12 3.79
N LYS A 4 -46.14 50.58 2.63
CA LYS A 4 -45.79 51.11 1.28
C LYS A 4 -44.28 51.41 1.24
N GLY A 5 -43.41 50.69 0.56
CA GLY A 5 -43.51 49.97 -0.71
C GLY A 5 -42.31 50.43 -1.54
N LEU A 6 -41.44 49.51 -1.97
CA LEU A 6 -40.49 49.79 -3.04
C LEU A 6 -40.41 48.55 -3.92
N LEU A 7 -40.97 48.72 -5.11
CA LEU A 7 -41.01 47.77 -6.21
C LEU A 7 -39.79 48.01 -7.11
N CYS A 8 -39.22 46.90 -7.59
CA CYS A 8 -38.41 46.76 -8.81
C CYS A 8 -37.13 47.59 -8.94
N LEU A 9 -35.97 46.91 -8.88
CA LEU A 9 -34.83 47.26 -9.72
C LEU A 9 -33.81 46.13 -10.00
N PHE A 10 -34.18 44.84 -9.92
CA PHE A 10 -33.22 43.74 -10.14
C PHE A 10 -33.71 42.61 -11.05
N PHE A 11 -34.63 42.86 -11.99
CA PHE A 11 -35.25 41.77 -12.76
C PHE A 11 -34.58 41.36 -14.09
N VAL A 12 -33.45 41.94 -14.51
CA VAL A 12 -32.81 41.53 -15.79
C VAL A 12 -31.38 41.00 -15.63
N GLY A 13 -30.67 41.32 -14.55
CA GLY A 13 -29.32 40.77 -14.31
C GLY A 13 -29.31 39.37 -13.69
N CYS A 14 -30.35 39.01 -12.92
CA CYS A 14 -30.38 37.73 -12.23
C CYS A 14 -30.71 36.56 -13.15
N ALA A 15 -31.50 36.73 -14.21
CA ALA A 15 -31.99 35.60 -15.00
C ALA A 15 -30.87 34.83 -15.74
N LEU A 16 -29.88 35.53 -16.33
CA LEU A 16 -28.77 34.85 -17.03
C LEU A 16 -27.77 34.20 -16.07
N ALA A 17 -27.60 34.76 -14.87
CA ALA A 17 -26.78 34.15 -13.83
C ALA A 17 -27.48 32.93 -13.20
N GLN A 18 -28.80 32.99 -13.04
CA GLN A 18 -29.60 31.88 -12.55
C GLN A 18 -29.65 30.73 -13.56
N GLU A 19 -29.85 31.01 -14.84
CA GLU A 19 -29.92 29.99 -15.89
C GLU A 19 -28.56 29.32 -16.13
N TYR A 20 -27.46 30.08 -15.99
CA TYR A 20 -26.10 29.51 -16.01
C TYR A 20 -25.82 28.66 -14.77
N ALA A 21 -26.27 29.08 -13.58
CA ALA A 21 -26.15 28.29 -12.36
C ALA A 21 -27.01 27.01 -12.41
N ASP A 22 -28.22 27.08 -12.97
CA ASP A 22 -29.11 25.93 -13.12
C ASP A 22 -28.56 24.90 -14.14
N ASP A 23 -27.95 25.35 -15.25
CA ASP A 23 -27.26 24.45 -16.20
C ASP A 23 -26.02 23.78 -15.58
N GLN A 24 -25.21 24.51 -14.79
CA GLN A 24 -24.10 23.90 -14.05
C GLN A 24 -24.59 22.87 -13.01
N THR A 25 -25.70 23.17 -12.31
CA THR A 25 -26.30 22.26 -11.33
C THR A 25 -26.84 20.99 -12.01
N ALA A 26 -27.42 21.12 -13.20
CA ALA A 26 -27.91 19.99 -13.98
C ALA A 26 -26.78 19.10 -14.54
N ARG A 27 -25.64 19.70 -14.92
CA ARG A 27 -24.46 18.95 -15.39
C ARG A 27 -23.71 18.26 -14.26
N GLU A 28 -23.63 18.85 -13.07
CA GLU A 28 -23.09 18.18 -11.87
C GLU A 28 -23.97 16.98 -11.44
N GLN A 29 -25.30 17.08 -11.57
CA GLN A 29 -26.21 15.98 -11.28
C GLN A 29 -26.10 14.80 -12.28
N GLN A 30 -25.64 15.03 -13.51
CA GLN A 30 -25.45 13.98 -14.51
C GLN A 30 -24.06 13.29 -14.45
N LEU A 31 -23.06 13.91 -13.82
CA LEU A 31 -21.68 13.38 -13.76
C LEU A 31 -21.38 12.58 -12.49
N ALA A 32 -22.29 12.53 -11.52
CA ALA A 32 -22.16 11.64 -10.37
C ALA A 32 -22.46 10.19 -10.80
N PRO A 33 -21.48 9.27 -10.81
CA PRO A 33 -21.77 7.88 -11.09
C PRO A 33 -22.72 7.37 -10.01
N ASN A 34 -23.77 6.65 -10.43
CA ASN A 34 -24.71 6.01 -9.53
C ASN A 34 -24.04 4.81 -8.85
N TYR A 35 -23.22 5.07 -7.82
CA TYR A 35 -22.73 4.02 -6.91
C TYR A 35 -23.84 3.55 -5.95
N ALA A 36 -24.98 4.25 -5.90
CA ALA A 36 -26.04 4.05 -4.92
C ALA A 36 -27.32 3.47 -5.54
N ARG A 37 -27.23 2.28 -6.16
CA ARG A 37 -28.41 1.41 -6.36
C ARG A 37 -28.07 -0.08 -6.50
N GLN A 38 -27.04 -0.54 -5.80
CA GLN A 38 -27.00 -1.92 -5.31
C GLN A 38 -27.21 -1.83 -3.81
N GLY A 39 -28.14 -2.62 -3.28
CA GLY A 39 -28.50 -2.60 -1.87
C GLY A 39 -27.24 -2.65 -1.00
N TYR A 40 -26.95 -1.54 -0.33
CA TYR A 40 -25.97 -1.50 0.73
C TYR A 40 -26.54 -2.36 1.86
N ASN A 41 -26.06 -3.60 1.93
CA ASN A 41 -26.39 -4.53 2.98
C ASN A 41 -25.14 -4.63 3.87
N PRO A 42 -25.01 -3.81 4.93
CA PRO A 42 -23.80 -3.77 5.76
C PRO A 42 -23.48 -5.13 6.38
N ASP A 43 -24.47 -6.02 6.48
CA ASP A 43 -24.38 -7.36 7.04
C ASP A 43 -23.46 -8.30 6.24
N ILE A 44 -23.12 -8.00 4.98
CA ILE A 44 -22.27 -8.89 4.16
C ILE A 44 -20.78 -8.81 4.51
N TYR A 45 -20.33 -7.75 5.19
CA TYR A 45 -18.94 -7.64 5.67
C TYR A 45 -18.75 -8.24 7.07
N GLU A 46 -19.84 -8.50 7.79
CA GLU A 46 -19.80 -9.01 9.16
C GLU A 46 -19.81 -10.55 9.21
N THR A 47 -20.02 -11.25 8.08
CA THR A 47 -20.15 -12.73 8.03
C THR A 47 -19.40 -13.39 6.86
N ALA A 48 -18.44 -12.72 6.23
CA ALA A 48 -17.46 -13.41 5.39
C ALA A 48 -16.23 -13.75 6.24
N ARG A 49 -16.28 -14.84 7.01
CA ARG A 49 -15.04 -15.44 7.52
C ARG A 49 -14.15 -15.71 6.32
N ALA A 50 -12.89 -15.29 6.37
CA ALA A 50 -11.93 -15.65 5.33
C ALA A 50 -11.93 -17.19 5.22
N GLU A 51 -12.22 -17.70 4.02
CA GLU A 51 -12.12 -19.12 3.77
C GLU A 51 -10.67 -19.57 3.98
N PRO A 52 -10.43 -20.72 4.64
CA PRO A 52 -9.10 -21.27 4.77
C PRO A 52 -8.42 -21.38 3.40
N TYR A 53 -7.14 -21.08 3.37
CA TYR A 53 -6.32 -21.23 2.18
C TYR A 53 -4.97 -21.83 2.57
N ASP A 54 -4.30 -22.37 1.56
CA ASP A 54 -2.93 -22.84 1.63
C ASP A 54 -2.30 -22.56 0.27
N PHE A 55 -1.16 -21.88 0.27
CA PHE A 55 -0.36 -21.71 -0.93
C PHE A 55 1.12 -21.75 -0.59
N GLY A 56 1.91 -22.11 -1.60
CA GLY A 56 3.35 -21.97 -1.54
C GLY A 56 3.95 -21.94 -2.94
N PHE A 57 5.12 -21.33 -3.03
CA PHE A 57 5.92 -21.33 -4.25
C PHE A 57 7.40 -21.27 -3.92
N GLN A 58 8.19 -21.73 -4.88
CA GLN A 58 9.62 -21.55 -4.92
C GLN A 58 10.02 -21.17 -6.35
N SER A 59 10.92 -20.21 -6.48
CA SER A 59 11.48 -19.80 -7.77
C SER A 59 12.99 -19.63 -7.66
N THR A 60 13.67 -19.76 -8.80
CA THR A 60 15.09 -19.42 -8.94
C THR A 60 15.20 -18.39 -10.06
N ASP A 61 15.89 -17.27 -9.80
CA ASP A 61 16.13 -16.25 -10.82
C ASP A 61 17.29 -16.62 -11.77
N GLU A 62 17.56 -15.77 -12.75
CA GLU A 62 18.65 -15.96 -13.72
C GLU A 62 20.06 -15.89 -13.11
N PHE A 63 20.18 -15.35 -11.90
CA PHE A 63 21.44 -15.24 -11.15
C PHE A 63 21.65 -16.39 -10.18
N GLY A 64 20.65 -17.26 -9.97
CA GLY A 64 20.71 -18.40 -9.06
C GLY A 64 20.17 -18.12 -7.65
N THR A 65 19.54 -16.97 -7.41
CA THR A 65 18.86 -16.67 -6.15
C THR A 65 17.62 -17.54 -6.02
N ILE A 66 17.51 -18.29 -4.94
CA ILE A 66 16.33 -19.09 -4.62
C ILE A 66 15.41 -18.24 -3.74
N MET A 67 14.15 -18.08 -4.12
CA MET A 67 13.12 -17.41 -3.34
C MET A 67 12.03 -18.42 -2.99
N ASN A 68 11.50 -18.37 -1.77
CA ASN A 68 10.44 -19.27 -1.33
C ASN A 68 9.39 -18.53 -0.48
N ARG A 69 8.15 -19.01 -0.54
CA ARG A 69 7.07 -18.61 0.35
C ARG A 69 6.12 -19.78 0.56
N GLN A 70 5.61 -19.92 1.77
CA GLN A 70 4.47 -20.76 2.12
C GLN A 70 3.60 -20.02 3.12
N GLU A 71 2.28 -20.13 3.00
CA GLU A 71 1.33 -19.49 3.89
C GLU A 71 0.03 -20.28 3.92
N SER A 72 -0.56 -20.40 5.10
CA SER A 72 -1.88 -20.98 5.30
C SER A 72 -2.70 -20.13 6.25
N SER A 73 -4.01 -20.08 6.04
CA SER A 73 -4.99 -19.54 6.99
C SER A 73 -5.87 -20.65 7.50
N ASP A 74 -6.15 -20.64 8.80
CA ASP A 74 -7.15 -21.51 9.39
C ASP A 74 -8.57 -20.92 9.29
N ASN A 75 -9.53 -21.70 9.80
CA ASN A 75 -10.94 -21.35 9.85
C ASN A 75 -11.21 -20.08 10.68
N ASN A 76 -10.35 -19.74 11.62
CA ASN A 76 -10.51 -18.57 12.49
C ASN A 76 -9.84 -17.32 11.91
N GLY A 77 -9.29 -17.41 10.69
CA GLY A 77 -8.54 -16.32 10.06
C GLY A 77 -7.12 -16.18 10.60
N ALA A 78 -6.63 -17.14 11.40
CA ALA A 78 -5.24 -17.12 11.84
C ALA A 78 -4.33 -17.55 10.68
N VAL A 79 -3.37 -16.71 10.35
CA VAL A 79 -2.41 -16.92 9.25
C VAL A 79 -1.07 -17.36 9.83
N ARG A 80 -0.47 -18.39 9.24
CA ARG A 80 0.91 -18.81 9.52
C ARG A 80 1.64 -19.00 8.21
N GLY A 81 2.90 -18.58 8.18
CA GLY A 81 3.71 -18.81 7.00
C GLY A 81 5.18 -18.52 7.21
N SER A 82 5.91 -18.73 6.14
CA SER A 82 7.30 -18.33 6.04
C SER A 82 7.60 -17.78 4.64
N TYR A 83 8.58 -16.90 4.55
CA TYR A 83 9.17 -16.50 3.29
C TYR A 83 10.67 -16.29 3.45
N GLY A 84 11.39 -16.42 2.35
CA GLY A 84 12.82 -16.20 2.38
C GLY A 84 13.46 -16.21 1.01
N TYR A 85 14.75 -15.91 1.02
CA TYR A 85 15.60 -16.09 -0.14
C TYR A 85 17.00 -16.54 0.29
N THR A 86 17.74 -17.11 -0.66
CA THR A 86 19.17 -17.39 -0.54
C THR A 86 19.82 -17.10 -1.88
N ASP A 87 20.81 -16.21 -1.88
CA ASP A 87 21.59 -15.89 -3.07
C ASP A 87 22.73 -16.92 -3.29
N PRO A 88 23.37 -16.93 -4.47
CA PRO A 88 24.48 -17.85 -4.75
C PRO A 88 25.73 -17.67 -3.87
N PHE A 89 25.86 -16.53 -3.20
CA PHE A 89 26.96 -16.24 -2.28
C PHE A 89 26.66 -16.72 -0.85
N GLY A 90 25.46 -17.26 -0.61
CA GLY A 90 25.02 -17.73 0.69
C GLY A 90 24.44 -16.64 1.59
N VAL A 91 24.16 -15.45 1.05
CA VAL A 91 23.38 -14.44 1.78
C VAL A 91 21.92 -14.85 1.78
N PHE A 92 21.28 -14.83 2.94
CA PHE A 92 19.91 -15.29 3.11
C PHE A 92 19.11 -14.40 4.06
N ARG A 93 17.80 -14.47 3.87
CA ARG A 93 16.80 -14.11 4.87
C ARG A 93 15.77 -15.22 4.92
N HIS A 94 15.40 -15.63 6.14
CA HIS A 94 14.26 -16.48 6.42
C HIS A 94 13.39 -15.79 7.46
N VAL A 95 12.09 -15.72 7.21
CA VAL A 95 11.11 -15.12 8.10
C VAL A 95 10.01 -16.12 8.37
N ASP A 96 9.79 -16.48 9.63
CA ASP A 96 8.62 -17.19 10.10
C ASP A 96 7.65 -16.18 10.73
N TYR A 97 6.34 -16.28 10.44
CA TYR A 97 5.36 -15.34 10.96
C TYR A 97 4.02 -16.00 11.32
N VAL A 98 3.33 -15.36 12.26
CA VAL A 98 1.96 -15.67 12.67
C VAL A 98 1.17 -14.37 12.79
N ALA A 99 -0.05 -14.37 12.26
CA ALA A 99 -1.05 -13.33 12.51
C ALA A 99 -2.30 -14.01 13.08
N ASP A 100 -2.63 -13.71 14.32
CA ASP A 100 -3.80 -14.28 15.03
C ASP A 100 -4.36 -13.26 16.05
N GLU A 101 -5.18 -13.72 16.99
CA GLU A 101 -5.77 -12.90 18.05
C GLU A 101 -4.75 -12.16 18.93
N TYR A 102 -3.50 -12.62 18.98
CA TYR A 102 -2.40 -11.97 19.70
C TYR A 102 -1.60 -11.00 18.80
N GLY A 103 -2.14 -10.64 17.64
CA GLY A 103 -1.54 -9.72 16.67
C GLY A 103 -0.51 -10.39 15.76
N PHE A 104 0.26 -9.57 15.03
CA PHE A 104 1.33 -10.05 14.16
C PHE A 104 2.62 -10.28 14.96
N ARG A 105 3.26 -11.43 14.73
CA ARG A 105 4.55 -11.80 15.33
C ARG A 105 5.42 -12.46 14.28
N ALA A 106 6.73 -12.18 14.31
CA ALA A 106 7.67 -12.77 13.37
C ALA A 106 9.04 -13.07 13.98
N GLU A 107 9.70 -14.08 13.45
CA GLU A 107 11.10 -14.40 13.70
C GLU A 107 11.87 -14.27 12.38
N VAL A 108 12.96 -13.50 12.40
CA VAL A 108 13.83 -13.27 11.24
C VAL A 108 15.17 -13.90 11.53
N LYS A 109 15.63 -14.78 10.65
CA LYS A 109 17.00 -15.31 10.60
C LYS A 109 17.67 -14.78 9.35
N SER A 110 18.81 -14.12 9.46
CA SER A 110 19.47 -13.49 8.32
C SER A 110 20.96 -13.32 8.56
N ASN A 111 21.75 -13.40 7.49
CA ASN A 111 23.17 -13.02 7.48
C ASN A 111 23.44 -11.83 6.55
N GLU A 112 22.42 -11.01 6.29
CA GLU A 112 22.52 -9.84 5.41
C GLU A 112 23.55 -8.82 5.96
N PRO A 113 24.50 -8.37 5.12
CA PRO A 113 25.45 -7.34 5.49
C PRO A 113 24.77 -6.04 5.97
N GLY A 114 25.13 -5.55 7.15
CA GLY A 114 24.57 -4.30 7.70
C GLY A 114 23.23 -4.46 8.42
N MET A 115 22.73 -5.68 8.60
CA MET A 115 21.56 -5.94 9.43
C MET A 115 21.85 -5.61 10.90
N GLY A 116 20.99 -4.81 11.52
CA GLY A 116 21.00 -4.61 12.98
C GLY A 116 20.26 -5.72 13.72
N THR A 117 20.48 -5.82 15.03
CA THR A 117 19.83 -6.81 15.92
C THR A 117 18.68 -6.22 16.74
N GLN A 118 18.19 -5.04 16.35
CA GLN A 118 17.06 -4.42 17.06
C GLN A 118 15.79 -5.19 16.72
N SER A 119 15.03 -5.57 17.75
CA SER A 119 13.74 -6.27 17.65
C SER A 119 12.58 -5.29 17.86
N PRO A 120 12.16 -4.50 16.84
CA PRO A 120 11.04 -3.59 16.99
C PRO A 120 9.71 -4.34 17.06
N ALA A 121 8.76 -3.81 17.84
CA ALA A 121 7.44 -4.40 18.04
C ALA A 121 7.53 -5.88 18.46
N ASN A 122 6.77 -6.77 17.80
CA ASN A 122 6.75 -8.22 18.07
C ASN A 122 7.57 -9.02 17.05
N VAL A 123 8.71 -8.48 16.62
CA VAL A 123 9.64 -9.16 15.71
C VAL A 123 10.91 -9.53 16.46
N GLN A 124 11.33 -10.79 16.38
CA GLN A 124 12.64 -11.23 16.88
C GLN A 124 13.63 -11.35 15.72
N ILE A 125 14.83 -10.79 15.88
CA ILE A 125 15.88 -10.84 14.87
C ILE A 125 17.06 -11.68 15.38
N TYR A 126 17.42 -12.70 14.61
CA TYR A 126 18.60 -13.53 14.77
C TYR A 126 19.56 -13.26 13.60
N ALA A 127 20.57 -12.43 13.85
CA ALA A 127 21.59 -12.11 12.87
C ALA A 127 22.77 -13.09 12.93
N GLU A 128 23.19 -13.60 11.78
CA GLU A 128 24.38 -14.42 11.58
C GLU A 128 25.47 -13.62 10.84
N PRO A 129 26.76 -13.99 10.98
CA PRO A 129 27.82 -13.34 10.23
C PRO A 129 27.64 -13.52 8.71
N PRO A 130 27.83 -12.47 7.89
CA PRO A 130 27.80 -12.59 6.43
C PRO A 130 28.87 -13.56 5.90
N PRO A 131 28.66 -14.17 4.71
CA PRO A 131 29.68 -14.96 4.03
C PRO A 131 30.95 -14.14 3.76
N ALA A 132 32.11 -14.78 3.82
CA ALA A 132 33.38 -14.11 3.56
C ALA A 132 33.43 -13.54 2.13
N GLY A 133 33.86 -12.29 1.98
CA GLY A 133 33.95 -11.61 0.69
C GLY A 133 32.69 -10.86 0.25
N VAL A 134 31.58 -11.01 0.97
CA VAL A 134 30.39 -10.17 0.78
C VAL A 134 30.60 -8.85 1.53
N ILE A 135 30.94 -7.80 0.77
CA ILE A 135 31.15 -6.44 1.30
C ILE A 135 29.85 -5.64 1.18
N VAL A 136 29.48 -4.91 2.23
CA VAL A 136 28.49 -3.83 2.14
C VAL A 136 29.06 -2.79 1.18
N GLU A 137 28.55 -2.70 -0.05
CA GLU A 137 28.69 -1.44 -0.78
C GLU A 137 27.95 -0.40 0.07
N ARG A 138 28.72 0.48 0.73
CA ARG A 138 28.15 1.70 1.33
C ARG A 138 27.25 2.33 0.26
N PRO A 139 26.05 2.82 0.59
CA PRO A 139 25.22 3.50 -0.40
C PRO A 139 26.05 4.67 -0.91
N TYR A 140 26.56 4.53 -2.14
CA TYR A 140 27.15 5.65 -2.85
C TYR A 140 26.00 6.60 -3.08
N TYR A 141 25.98 7.69 -2.31
CA TYR A 141 25.37 8.92 -2.79
C TYR A 141 26.03 9.19 -4.14
N HIS A 142 25.32 8.87 -5.22
CA HIS A 142 25.63 9.42 -6.53
C HIS A 142 25.16 10.88 -6.44
N PRO A 143 26.06 11.88 -6.43
CA PRO A 143 25.62 13.24 -6.65
C PRO A 143 24.98 13.24 -8.03
N HIS A 144 23.72 13.67 -8.12
CA HIS A 144 23.11 13.98 -9.40
C HIS A 144 23.92 15.12 -10.03
N HIS A 145 24.92 14.77 -10.84
CA HIS A 145 25.45 15.70 -11.82
C HIS A 145 24.33 15.94 -12.83
N HIS A 146 23.53 16.98 -12.61
CA HIS A 146 22.77 17.60 -13.70
C HIS A 146 23.78 18.18 -14.69
N GLY A 147 24.29 17.31 -15.56
CA GLY A 147 24.89 17.72 -16.81
C GLY A 147 23.77 17.88 -17.83
N GLN A 148 23.39 19.12 -18.12
CA GLN A 148 22.80 19.42 -19.42
C GLN A 148 23.68 20.47 -20.10
N ALA A 149 24.37 20.00 -21.14
CA ALA A 149 25.14 20.82 -22.05
C ALA A 149 24.19 21.66 -22.92
N GLY A 150 24.59 22.92 -23.18
CA GLY A 150 23.96 23.82 -24.13
C GLY A 150 24.65 25.20 -24.16
N GLN A 151 25.69 25.32 -24.99
CA GLN A 151 26.42 26.55 -25.37
C GLN A 151 25.53 27.57 -26.14
N PRO A 152 26.03 28.71 -26.68
CA PRO A 152 27.12 29.63 -26.30
C PRO A 152 26.62 31.11 -26.21
N GLY A 153 27.49 32.03 -25.77
CA GLY A 153 27.36 33.47 -25.92
C GLY A 153 28.66 34.19 -25.62
#